data_AF-A0A1W1DT68-F1
#
_entry.id   AF-A0A1W1DT68-F1
#
_cell.length_a   1.000
_cell.length_b   1.000
_cell.length_c   1.000
_cell.angle_alpha   90.00
_cell.angle_beta   90.00
_cell.angle_gamma   90.00
#
_symmetry.space_group_name_H-M   'P 1'
#
loop_
_entity.id
_entity.type
_entity.pdbx_description
1 polymer ?
#
loop_
_entity_poly.entity_id
_entity_poly.type
_entity_poly.pdbx_seq_one_letter_code
_entity_poly.pdbx_strand_id
1 'polypeptide(L)' 'MSDFDDLTGYEVYACGPPMMVKAAAKTFVEQGMIKDNFFSDAFVFAFTGKK' A
#
# COMPACT_ATOMS: atom_id res chain seq x y z
N MET A 1 -18.56 4.27 11.47
CA MET A 1 -18.10 5.60 11.03
C MET A 1 -16.83 5.32 10.26
N SER A 2 -16.89 5.41 8.93
CA SER A 2 -15.69 5.34 8.09
C SER A 2 -15.11 6.75 8.06
N ASP A 3 -13.79 6.90 8.23
CA ASP A 3 -13.16 8.22 8.20
C ASP A 3 -13.27 8.89 6.81
N PHE A 4 -13.43 8.08 5.77
CA PHE A 4 -13.61 8.48 4.38
C PHE A 4 -14.66 7.59 3.70
N ASP A 5 -15.53 8.21 2.90
CA ASP A 5 -16.57 7.50 2.15
C ASP A 5 -16.05 6.93 0.82
N ASP A 6 -15.03 7.56 0.23
CA ASP A 6 -14.39 7.20 -1.03
C ASP A 6 -12.97 7.78 -1.07
N LEU A 7 -12.07 7.15 -1.82
CA LEU A 7 -10.67 7.56 -1.97
C LEU A 7 -10.33 8.12 -3.36
N THR A 8 -11.33 8.45 -4.19
CA THR A 8 -11.11 9.10 -5.48
C THR A 8 -10.44 10.46 -5.26
N GLY A 9 -9.32 10.69 -5.95
CA GLY A 9 -8.55 11.94 -5.82
C GLY A 9 -7.60 12.01 -4.63
N TYR A 10 -7.54 10.98 -3.78
CA TYR A 10 -6.51 10.86 -2.75
C TYR A 10 -5.25 10.20 -3.30
N GLU A 11 -4.12 10.58 -2.71
CA GLU A 11 -2.83 9.91 -2.87
C GLU A 11 -2.47 9.24 -1.55
N VAL A 12 -2.00 8.01 -1.63
CA VAL A 12 -1.66 7.20 -0.45
C VAL A 12 -0.20 6.79 -0.51
N TYR A 13 0.50 7.02 0.60
CA TYR A 13 1.83 6.47 0.84
C TYR A 13 1.77 5.41 1.95
N ALA A 14 2.30 4.21 1.67
CA ALA A 14 2.35 3.12 2.63
C ALA A 14 3.77 2.55 2.79
N CYS A 15 4.18 2.31 4.02
CA CYS A 15 5.49 1.73 4.33
C CYS A 15 5.36 0.60 5.35
N GLY A 16 5.99 -0.55 5.12
CA GLY A 16 5.91 -1.67 6.06
C GLY A 16 6.23 -3.04 5.47
N PRO A 17 5.88 -4.14 6.18
CA PRO A 17 6.06 -5.49 5.68
C PRO A 17 5.37 -5.69 4.32
N PRO A 18 5.95 -6.46 3.37
CA PRO A 18 5.38 -6.63 2.03
C PRO A 18 3.93 -7.09 2.00
N MET A 19 3.52 -7.91 2.96
CA MET A 19 2.12 -8.36 3.08
C MET A 19 1.16 -7.22 3.42
N MET A 20 1.58 -6.31 4.32
CA MET A 20 0.79 -5.15 4.71
C MET A 20 0.67 -4.17 3.54
N VAL A 21 1.79 -3.82 2.88
CA VAL A 21 1.78 -2.89 1.74
C VAL A 21 0.89 -3.40 0.61
N LYS A 22 0.96 -4.70 0.29
CA LYS A 22 0.09 -5.32 -0.74
C LYS A 22 -1.39 -5.29 -0.34
N ALA A 23 -1.70 -5.56 0.93
CA ALA A 23 -3.06 -5.49 1.42
C ALA A 23 -3.62 -4.06 1.33
N ALA A 24 -2.83 -3.06 1.76
CA ALA A 24 -3.21 -1.65 1.66
C ALA A 24 -3.49 -1.23 0.21
N ALA A 25 -2.57 -1.54 -0.72
CA ALA A 25 -2.74 -1.21 -2.14
C ALA A 25 -4.05 -1.77 -2.70
N LYS A 26 -4.36 -3.04 -2.39
CA LYS A 26 -5.60 -3.69 -2.84
C LYS A 26 -6.82 -3.00 -2.25
N THR A 27 -6.87 -2.87 -0.92
CA THR A 27 -8.04 -2.34 -0.21
C THR A 27 -8.36 -0.91 -0.64
N PHE A 28 -7.35 -0.06 -0.82
CA PHE A 28 -7.59 1.33 -1.20
C PHE A 28 -8.07 1.49 -2.64
N VAL A 29 -7.57 0.67 -3.57
CA VAL A 29 -8.11 0.64 -4.94
C VAL A 29 -9.56 0.13 -4.94
N GLU A 30 -9.90 -0.86 -4.11
CA GLU A 30 -11.27 -1.33 -3.92
C GLU A 30 -12.19 -0.25 -3.31
N GLN A 31 -11.64 0.74 -2.60
CA GLN A 31 -12.34 1.91 -2.06
C GLN A 31 -12.32 3.14 -2.99
N GLY A 32 -11.99 2.98 -4.27
CA GLY A 32 -12.10 4.05 -5.28
C GLY A 32 -10.81 4.83 -5.53
N MET A 33 -9.72 4.53 -4.84
CA MET A 33 -8.43 5.17 -5.10
C MET A 33 -7.93 4.83 -6.52
N ILE A 34 -7.43 5.84 -7.23
CA ILE A 34 -6.76 5.64 -8.52
C ILE A 34 -5.46 4.88 -8.27
N LYS A 35 -5.24 3.78 -8.98
CA LYS A 35 -4.09 2.89 -8.78
C LYS A 35 -2.74 3.63 -8.84
N ASP A 36 -2.60 4.58 -9.75
CA ASP A 36 -1.37 5.34 -9.95
C ASP A 36 -1.09 6.35 -8.81
N ASN A 37 -2.06 6.56 -7.92
CA ASN A 37 -1.92 7.40 -6.73
C ASN A 37 -1.41 6.64 -5.49
N PHE A 38 -1.01 5.36 -5.65
CA PHE A 38 -0.45 4.57 -4.56
C PHE A 38 1.07 4.49 -4.63
N PHE A 39 1.73 5.01 -3.61
CA PHE A 39 3.19 5.00 -3.44
C PHE A 39 3.58 4.12 -2.25
N SER A 40 4.69 3.39 -2.35
CA SER A 40 5.09 2.54 -1.23
C SER A 40 6.57 2.21 -1.15
N ASP A 41 7.01 1.90 0.07
CA ASP A 41 8.30 1.28 0.39
C ASP A 41 8.06 0.02 1.25
N ALA A 42 8.58 -1.12 0.81
CA ALA A 42 8.36 -2.40 1.47
C ALA A 42 9.62 -2.89 2.18
N PHE A 43 9.48 -3.30 3.43
CA PHE A 43 10.55 -3.90 4.24
C PHE A 43 10.86 -5.33 3.76
N VAL A 44 11.45 -5.45 2.57
CA VAL A 44 11.89 -6.73 2.03
C VAL A 44 13.07 -7.27 2.83
N PHE A 45 13.09 -8.58 3.04
CA PHE A 45 14.23 -9.22 3.69
C PHE A 45 15.48 -9.01 2.84
N ALA A 46 16.56 -8.60 3.48
CA ALA A 46 17.87 -8.65 2.86
C ALA A 46 18.19 -10.10 2.51
N PHE A 47 18.62 -10.35 1.27
CA PHE A 47 19.07 -11.67 0.88
C PHE A 47 20.41 -11.97 1.58
N THR A 48 20.39 -12.86 2.56
CA THR A 48 21.62 -13.41 3.13
C THR A 48 21.97 -14.69 2.39
N GLY A 49 22.63 -14.55 1.24
CA GLY A 49 23.34 -15.67 0.62
C GLY A 49 24.41 -16.14 1.60
N LYS A 50 24.38 -17.41 2.01
CA LYS A 50 25.50 -18.00 2.75
C LYS A 50 26.76 -17.82 1.90
N LYS A 51 27.75 -17.11 2.45
CA LYS A 51 29.13 -17.14 1.93
C LYS A 51 29.70 -18.53 2.09
#